data_AF-A0A7Z0Q3M8-F1
#
_entry.id   AF-A0A7Z0Q3M8-F1
#
_cell.length_a   1.000
_cell.length_b   1.000
_cell.length_c   1.000
_cell.angle_alpha   90.00
_cell.angle_beta   90.00
_cell.angle_gamma   90.00
#
_symmetry.space_group_name_H-M   'P 1'
#
loop_
_entity.id
_entity.type
_entity.pdbx_description
1 polymer ?
#
loop_
_entity_poly.entity_id
_entity_poly.type
_entity_poly.pdbx_seq_one_letter_code
_entity_poly.pdbx_strand_id
1 'polypeptide(L)'
;MTRSLQAVAYTRPSALESTAEGRLLGLETSRGATPTGVQDHPSFFSGFLTHPQAAAAGLLAVADVAAARYNRPQLAASLDPVVTGNGDRLRFESFSGCCGVYARLDVLSGGLDGGDVGHGTTNVDVNNPLREALSRVGTLDPVHLRVGPDELAVTTTDGPVVEKKVPLPDRWLRGFAESQVVSAGFELRAELPAAEAVRFLRSLPRGGGRGGASWVVPAGRGLRPTTRPVPGAVCLPGPERLAALQRVLRHATALRVYGPGVSGTG
;
A
#
# COMPACT_ATOMS: atom_id res chain seq x y z
N MET A 1 36.58 -37.80 -8.90
CA MET A 1 36.00 -36.44 -8.92
C MET A 1 34.62 -36.51 -9.55
N THR A 2 33.56 -36.52 -8.75
CA THR A 2 32.17 -36.55 -9.22
C THR A 2 31.73 -35.14 -9.56
N ARG A 3 31.60 -34.84 -10.85
CA ARG A 3 31.10 -33.55 -11.34
C ARG A 3 29.59 -33.52 -11.11
N SER A 4 29.15 -32.79 -10.10
CA SER A 4 27.72 -32.57 -9.86
C SER A 4 27.19 -31.66 -10.96
N LEU A 5 26.35 -32.20 -11.85
CA LEU A 5 25.59 -31.41 -12.83
C LEU A 5 24.51 -30.64 -12.06
N GLN A 6 24.72 -29.34 -11.84
CA GLN A 6 23.65 -28.46 -11.43
C GLN A 6 22.85 -28.11 -12.68
N ALA A 7 21.65 -28.69 -12.81
CA ALA A 7 20.67 -28.22 -13.78
C ALA A 7 20.12 -26.90 -13.28
N VAL A 8 20.32 -25.84 -14.07
CA VAL A 8 19.93 -24.48 -13.73
C VAL A 8 18.78 -24.10 -14.66
N ALA A 9 17.56 -23.98 -14.13
CA ALA A 9 16.41 -23.53 -14.90
C ALA A 9 16.31 -22.01 -14.81
N TYR A 10 16.28 -21.34 -15.95
CA TYR A 10 15.95 -19.92 -16.04
C TYR A 10 14.55 -19.80 -16.65
N THR A 11 13.76 -18.84 -16.16
CA THR A 11 12.41 -18.56 -16.67
C THR A 11 12.42 -18.07 -18.12
N ARG A 12 13.52 -17.43 -18.53
CA ARG A 12 13.83 -17.06 -19.93
C ARG A 12 15.35 -16.86 -20.09
N PRO A 13 15.88 -16.68 -21.31
CA PRO A 13 17.28 -16.34 -21.51
C PRO A 13 17.60 -14.92 -21.02
N SER A 14 18.77 -14.72 -20.39
CA SER A 14 19.35 -13.38 -20.22
C SER A 14 19.57 -12.74 -21.59
N ALA A 15 19.28 -11.45 -21.73
CA ALA A 15 19.34 -10.74 -23.00
C ALA A 15 20.05 -9.40 -22.87
N LEU A 16 20.80 -9.03 -23.90
CA LEU A 16 21.35 -7.69 -24.09
C LEU A 16 20.56 -7.02 -25.21
N GLU A 17 19.71 -6.06 -24.85
CA GLU A 17 18.85 -5.35 -25.78
C GLU A 17 19.47 -4.00 -26.13
N SER A 18 19.46 -3.65 -27.42
CA SER A 18 19.84 -2.30 -27.85
C SER A 18 18.60 -1.42 -27.89
N THR A 19 18.61 -0.33 -27.12
CA THR A 19 17.55 0.68 -27.08
C THR A 19 18.05 2.01 -27.66
N ALA A 20 17.13 2.95 -27.89
CA ALA A 20 17.47 4.29 -28.34
C ALA A 20 18.41 5.05 -27.37
N GLU A 21 18.44 4.64 -26.09
CA GLU A 21 19.21 5.27 -25.02
C GLU A 21 20.52 4.52 -24.68
N GLY A 22 20.79 3.38 -25.34
CA GLY A 22 21.98 2.56 -25.08
C GLY A 22 21.68 1.06 -25.03
N ARG A 23 22.58 0.27 -24.43
CA ARG A 23 22.40 -1.18 -24.27
C ARG A 23 21.86 -1.50 -22.88
N LEU A 24 20.76 -2.23 -22.80
CA LEU A 24 20.18 -2.75 -21.57
C LEU A 24 20.56 -4.22 -21.41
N LEU A 25 21.21 -4.56 -20.30
CA LEU A 25 21.52 -5.93 -19.93
C LEU A 25 20.46 -6.47 -18.97
N GLY A 26 19.62 -7.38 -19.44
CA GLY A 26 18.70 -8.17 -18.64
C GLY A 26 19.34 -9.49 -18.22
N LEU A 27 19.58 -9.66 -16.91
CA LEU A 27 20.09 -10.91 -16.34
C LEU A 27 18.93 -11.67 -15.70
N GLU A 28 18.74 -12.92 -16.12
CA GLU A 28 17.80 -13.83 -15.48
C GLU A 28 18.49 -14.57 -14.34
N THR A 29 17.77 -14.75 -13.23
CA THR A 29 18.25 -15.56 -12.11
C THR A 29 17.52 -16.90 -12.11
N SER A 30 18.23 -17.94 -11.70
CA SER A 30 17.70 -19.30 -11.65
C SER A 30 17.22 -19.71 -10.27
N ARG A 31 17.77 -19.08 -9.23
CA ARG A 31 17.62 -19.43 -7.82
C ARG A 31 17.64 -18.20 -6.93
N GLY A 32 16.86 -18.22 -5.86
CA GLY A 32 16.93 -17.23 -4.78
C GLY A 32 17.03 -17.92 -3.41
N ALA A 33 17.75 -17.28 -2.48
CA ALA A 33 17.82 -17.75 -1.10
C ALA A 33 16.59 -17.29 -0.34
N THR A 34 15.85 -18.24 0.26
CA THR A 34 14.71 -18.00 1.15
C THR A 34 15.05 -18.51 2.56
N PRO A 35 14.29 -18.13 3.60
CA PRO A 35 14.49 -18.67 4.95
C PRO A 35 14.39 -20.20 5.05
N THR A 36 13.75 -20.87 4.08
CA THR A 36 13.60 -22.33 4.02
C THR A 36 14.59 -23.03 3.10
N GLY A 37 15.50 -22.27 2.47
CA GLY A 37 16.54 -22.80 1.58
C GLY A 37 16.58 -22.11 0.22
N VAL A 38 17.39 -22.66 -0.69
CA VAL A 38 17.48 -22.16 -2.06
C VAL A 38 16.29 -22.67 -2.85
N GLN A 39 15.46 -21.76 -3.35
CA GLN A 39 14.33 -22.07 -4.23
C GLN A 39 14.60 -21.55 -5.64
N ASP A 40 14.14 -22.32 -6.63
CA ASP A 40 14.07 -21.86 -8.01
C ASP A 40 12.91 -20.85 -8.11
N HIS A 41 13.18 -19.62 -8.55
CA HIS A 41 12.21 -18.52 -8.75
C HIS A 41 11.27 -18.24 -7.56
N PRO A 42 11.79 -17.78 -6.40
CA PRO A 42 10.94 -17.55 -5.23
C PRO A 42 9.88 -16.49 -5.53
N SER A 43 8.60 -16.89 -5.44
CA SER A 43 7.47 -15.96 -5.40
C SER A 43 7.10 -15.73 -3.94
N PHE A 44 6.72 -14.49 -3.61
CA PHE A 44 6.31 -14.13 -2.26
C PHE A 44 4.89 -14.60 -1.97
N PHE A 45 4.05 -14.71 -3.01
CA PHE A 45 2.69 -15.19 -2.87
C PHE A 45 2.13 -15.57 -4.24
N SER A 46 1.29 -16.60 -4.26
CA SER A 46 0.43 -16.93 -5.40
C SER A 46 -0.86 -17.54 -4.86
N GLY A 47 -1.97 -16.82 -5.00
CA GLY A 47 -3.25 -17.25 -4.46
C GLY A 47 -4.36 -16.25 -4.74
N PHE A 48 -5.54 -16.52 -4.21
CA PHE A 48 -6.75 -15.73 -4.37
C PHE A 48 -6.98 -14.79 -3.19
N LEU A 49 -7.64 -13.67 -3.45
CA LEU A 49 -8.17 -12.80 -2.42
C LEU A 49 -9.54 -13.30 -1.96
N THR A 50 -9.74 -13.46 -0.66
CA THR A 50 -11.04 -13.86 -0.10
C THR A 50 -12.07 -12.72 -0.12
N HIS A 51 -11.58 -11.47 -0.12
CA HIS A 51 -12.40 -10.25 -0.18
C HIS A 51 -11.93 -9.35 -1.33
N PRO A 52 -12.11 -9.77 -2.59
CA PRO A 52 -11.47 -9.18 -3.76
C PRO A 52 -11.81 -7.69 -3.92
N GLN A 53 -13.08 -7.32 -3.73
CA GLN A 53 -13.52 -5.92 -3.87
C GLN A 53 -12.97 -5.01 -2.77
N ALA A 54 -12.74 -5.51 -1.55
CA ALA A 54 -12.17 -4.75 -0.45
C ALA A 54 -10.66 -4.55 -0.64
N ALA A 55 -9.96 -5.62 -1.02
CA ALA A 55 -8.54 -5.59 -1.33
C ALA A 55 -8.23 -4.69 -2.54
N ALA A 56 -9.01 -4.79 -3.62
CA ALA A 56 -8.86 -3.92 -4.79
C ALA A 56 -9.08 -2.44 -4.44
N ALA A 57 -10.13 -2.12 -3.66
CA ALA A 57 -10.37 -0.76 -3.19
C ALA A 57 -9.24 -0.24 -2.30
N GLY A 58 -8.67 -1.10 -1.44
CA GLY A 58 -7.51 -0.77 -0.60
C GLY A 58 -6.26 -0.49 -1.42
N LEU A 59 -5.96 -1.33 -2.41
CA LEU A 59 -4.79 -1.17 -3.29
C LEU A 59 -4.89 0.13 -4.09
N LEU A 60 -6.07 0.43 -4.63
CA LEU A 60 -6.34 1.71 -5.29
C LEU A 60 -6.17 2.90 -4.34
N ALA A 61 -6.55 2.78 -3.06
CA ALA A 61 -6.35 3.85 -2.08
C ALA A 61 -4.86 4.10 -1.78
N VAL A 62 -4.07 3.03 -1.66
CA VAL A 62 -2.60 3.14 -1.52
C VAL A 62 -1.98 3.77 -2.76
N ALA A 63 -2.43 3.38 -3.95
CA ALA A 63 -1.97 3.93 -5.22
C ALA A 63 -2.38 5.40 -5.42
N ASP A 64 -3.55 5.82 -4.92
CA ASP A 64 -3.96 7.23 -4.95
C ASP A 64 -3.09 8.11 -4.06
N VAL A 65 -2.69 7.60 -2.88
CA VAL A 65 -1.74 8.31 -2.02
C VAL A 65 -0.39 8.43 -2.72
N ALA A 66 0.11 7.39 -3.38
CA ALA A 66 1.35 7.43 -4.15
C ALA A 66 1.32 8.52 -5.23
N ALA A 67 0.17 8.69 -5.90
CA ALA A 67 -0.03 9.68 -6.95
C ALA A 67 -0.20 11.14 -6.44
N ALA A 68 -0.50 11.32 -5.14
CA ALA A 68 -0.88 12.61 -4.59
C ALA A 68 0.31 13.55 -4.32
N ARG A 69 0.12 14.85 -4.59
CA ARG A 69 1.00 15.94 -4.14
C ARG A 69 0.21 17.05 -3.43
N TYR A 70 0.09 16.96 -2.11
CA TYR A 70 -0.75 17.89 -1.35
C TYR A 70 -0.22 19.33 -1.30
N ASN A 71 1.09 19.54 -1.43
CA ASN A 71 1.69 20.87 -1.48
C ASN A 71 1.69 21.51 -2.88
N ARG A 72 1.51 20.71 -3.94
CA ARG A 72 1.43 21.15 -5.35
C ARG A 72 0.39 20.30 -6.09
N PRO A 73 -0.91 20.47 -5.80
CA PRO A 73 -1.96 19.56 -6.28
C PRO A 73 -2.09 19.48 -7.81
N GLN A 74 -1.60 20.49 -8.53
CA GLN A 74 -1.63 20.55 -10.00
C GLN A 74 -0.59 19.64 -10.67
N LEU A 75 0.38 19.13 -9.91
CA LEU A 75 1.42 18.25 -10.44
C LEU A 75 1.21 16.85 -9.86
N ALA A 76 0.69 15.92 -10.67
CA ALA A 76 0.65 14.52 -10.26
C ALA A 76 2.07 14.02 -10.00
N ALA A 77 2.25 13.22 -8.95
CA ALA A 77 3.41 12.35 -8.86
C ALA A 77 3.04 11.03 -9.56
N SER A 78 3.93 10.46 -10.34
CA SER A 78 3.86 9.03 -10.66
C SER A 78 4.86 8.38 -9.74
N LEU A 79 4.37 7.79 -8.66
CA LEU A 79 5.17 7.03 -7.71
C LEU A 79 4.43 5.74 -7.43
N ASP A 80 5.20 4.73 -7.04
CA ASP A 80 4.78 3.35 -7.17
C ASP A 80 4.78 2.67 -5.81
N PRO A 81 3.67 2.05 -5.40
CA PRO A 81 3.60 1.33 -4.14
C PRO A 81 4.66 0.22 -4.01
N VAL A 82 5.05 0.00 -2.77
CA VAL A 82 5.88 -1.15 -2.36
C VAL A 82 4.95 -2.26 -1.90
N VAL A 83 5.17 -3.48 -2.35
CA VAL A 83 4.52 -4.69 -1.85
C VAL A 83 5.54 -5.57 -1.14
N THR A 84 5.19 -6.04 0.05
CA THR A 84 6.04 -6.87 0.91
C THR A 84 5.27 -8.09 1.38
N GLY A 85 5.83 -9.28 1.18
CA GLY A 85 5.44 -10.51 1.87
C GLY A 85 6.19 -10.64 3.19
N ASN A 86 5.46 -10.84 4.28
CA ASN A 86 6.02 -10.86 5.65
C ASN A 86 5.84 -12.21 6.36
N GLY A 87 5.53 -13.30 5.66
CA GLY A 87 5.20 -14.58 6.29
C GLY A 87 3.72 -14.70 6.70
N ASP A 88 3.16 -13.65 7.29
CA ASP A 88 1.79 -13.66 7.85
C ASP A 88 0.77 -12.80 7.08
N ARG A 89 1.25 -11.95 6.17
CA ARG A 89 0.45 -10.98 5.41
C ARG A 89 1.17 -10.52 4.15
N LEU A 90 0.38 -10.07 3.18
CA LEU A 90 0.85 -9.15 2.14
C LEU A 90 0.61 -7.70 2.58
N ARG A 91 1.63 -6.87 2.47
CA ARG A 91 1.59 -5.45 2.84
C ARG A 91 1.88 -4.59 1.62
N PHE A 92 0.98 -3.66 1.32
CA PHE A 92 1.17 -2.64 0.29
C PHE A 92 1.33 -1.28 0.94
N GLU A 93 2.35 -0.53 0.57
CA GLU A 93 2.71 0.73 1.20
C GLU A 93 3.06 1.80 0.19
N SER A 94 2.74 3.05 0.52
CA SER A 94 3.15 4.19 -0.29
C SER A 94 3.31 5.46 0.53
N PHE A 95 4.01 6.44 -0.04
CA PHE A 95 3.99 7.82 0.42
C PHE A 95 3.45 8.74 -0.66
N SER A 96 2.79 9.82 -0.25
CA SER A 96 2.57 10.94 -1.18
C SER A 96 3.87 11.53 -1.72
N GLY A 97 3.81 12.23 -2.85
CA GLY A 97 5.00 12.83 -3.48
C GLY A 97 5.73 13.84 -2.58
N CYS A 98 5.03 14.47 -1.64
CA CYS A 98 5.61 15.35 -0.62
C CYS A 98 5.94 14.65 0.71
N CYS A 99 5.81 13.32 0.79
CA CYS A 99 6.00 12.48 1.97
C CYS A 99 5.19 12.91 3.22
N GLY A 100 4.10 13.67 3.03
CA GLY A 100 3.28 14.19 4.12
C GLY A 100 2.12 13.27 4.54
N VAL A 101 1.96 12.15 3.81
CA VAL A 101 0.98 11.09 4.05
C VAL A 101 1.65 9.79 3.69
N TYR A 102 1.52 8.81 4.59
CA TYR A 102 1.89 7.41 4.43
C TYR A 102 0.62 6.58 4.40
N ALA A 103 0.52 5.63 3.47
CA ALA A 103 -0.58 4.71 3.38
C ALA A 103 -0.07 3.27 3.43
N ARG A 104 -0.86 2.41 4.09
CA ARG A 104 -0.59 0.98 4.23
C ARG A 104 -1.88 0.19 4.12
N LEU A 105 -1.87 -0.84 3.28
CA LEU A 105 -2.86 -1.91 3.25
C LEU A 105 -2.18 -3.20 3.69
N ASP A 106 -2.73 -3.86 4.71
CA ASP A 106 -2.35 -5.22 5.08
C ASP A 106 -3.47 -6.18 4.68
N VAL A 107 -3.15 -7.16 3.83
CA VAL A 107 -4.00 -8.32 3.58
C VAL A 107 -3.47 -9.46 4.45
N LEU A 108 -4.17 -9.70 5.57
CA LEU A 108 -3.82 -10.73 6.55
C LEU A 108 -4.08 -12.12 5.97
N SER A 109 -3.58 -13.17 6.64
CA SER A 109 -3.77 -14.57 6.23
C SER A 109 -5.22 -14.94 5.89
N GLY A 110 -6.22 -14.52 6.68
CA GLY A 110 -7.65 -14.79 6.36
C GLY A 110 -8.18 -14.03 5.12
N GLY A 111 -7.43 -13.06 4.62
CA GLY A 111 -7.66 -12.33 3.38
C GLY A 111 -7.11 -13.05 2.13
N LEU A 112 -6.34 -14.13 2.32
CA LEU A 112 -5.57 -14.83 1.31
C LEU A 112 -5.98 -16.31 1.29
N ASP A 113 -6.29 -16.83 0.11
CA ASP A 113 -6.62 -18.23 -0.11
C ASP A 113 -5.67 -18.85 -1.13
N GLY A 114 -4.84 -19.78 -0.69
CA GLY A 114 -3.80 -20.42 -1.50
C GLY A 114 -2.39 -19.86 -1.24
N GLY A 115 -1.42 -20.78 -1.12
CA GLY A 115 0.00 -20.49 -0.89
C GLY A 115 0.32 -19.92 0.50
N ASP A 116 1.43 -20.34 1.10
CA ASP A 116 2.01 -19.61 2.22
C ASP A 116 2.56 -18.27 1.72
N VAL A 117 2.39 -17.20 2.51
CA VAL A 117 3.06 -15.93 2.21
C VAL A 117 4.54 -16.09 2.51
N GLY A 118 5.38 -15.97 1.50
CA GLY A 118 6.83 -15.92 1.64
C GLY A 118 7.34 -14.59 2.17
N HIS A 119 8.67 -14.43 2.14
CA HIS A 119 9.35 -13.21 2.53
C HIS A 119 9.98 -12.51 1.34
N GLY A 120 9.74 -11.21 1.21
CA GLY A 120 10.40 -10.37 0.22
C GLY A 120 9.63 -9.10 -0.11
N THR A 121 10.27 -8.20 -0.84
CA THR A 121 9.72 -6.89 -1.20
C THR A 121 9.98 -6.60 -2.68
N THR A 122 8.96 -6.07 -3.37
CA THR A 122 9.09 -5.45 -4.69
C THR A 122 8.31 -4.15 -4.73
N ASN A 123 8.57 -3.31 -5.71
CA ASN A 123 7.88 -2.04 -5.88
C ASN A 123 7.38 -1.94 -7.32
N VAL A 124 6.10 -1.68 -7.49
CA VAL A 124 5.38 -1.95 -8.75
C VAL A 124 4.52 -0.76 -9.14
N ASP A 125 4.53 -0.45 -10.44
CA ASP A 125 3.72 0.63 -10.99
C ASP A 125 2.24 0.23 -11.00
N VAL A 126 1.41 0.97 -10.26
CA VAL A 126 -0.05 0.81 -10.36
C VAL A 126 -0.58 1.75 -11.44
N ASN A 127 -0.29 1.36 -12.69
CA ASN A 127 -0.61 2.11 -13.89
C ASN A 127 -2.14 2.13 -14.19
N ASN A 128 -2.53 2.81 -15.27
CA ASN A 128 -3.93 2.90 -15.66
C ASN A 128 -4.58 1.53 -15.96
N PRO A 129 -3.99 0.64 -16.78
CA PRO A 129 -4.51 -0.72 -16.97
C PRO A 129 -4.80 -1.48 -15.68
N LEU A 130 -3.87 -1.49 -14.72
CA LEU A 130 -4.07 -2.15 -13.44
C LEU A 130 -5.17 -1.45 -12.62
N ARG A 131 -5.18 -0.11 -12.59
CA ARG A 131 -6.23 0.66 -11.90
C ARG A 131 -7.62 0.34 -12.45
N GLU A 132 -7.73 0.26 -13.77
CA GLU A 132 -8.96 -0.07 -14.46
C GLU A 132 -9.43 -1.49 -14.13
N ALA A 133 -8.54 -2.49 -14.20
CA ALA A 133 -8.84 -3.86 -13.82
C ALA A 133 -9.33 -3.96 -12.37
N LEU A 134 -8.63 -3.33 -11.42
CA LEU A 134 -9.03 -3.29 -10.00
C LEU A 134 -10.36 -2.56 -9.77
N SER A 135 -10.65 -1.54 -10.56
CA SER A 135 -11.89 -0.75 -10.42
C SER A 135 -13.15 -1.52 -10.83
N ARG A 136 -12.98 -2.51 -11.72
CA ARG A 136 -14.07 -3.35 -12.23
C ARG A 136 -14.38 -4.57 -11.36
N VAL A 137 -13.50 -4.91 -10.41
CA VAL A 137 -13.68 -6.07 -9.53
C VAL A 137 -15.01 -6.00 -8.77
N GLY A 138 -15.89 -6.94 -9.09
CA GLY A 138 -17.15 -7.21 -8.41
C GLY A 138 -16.96 -7.95 -7.08
N THR A 139 -18.06 -8.10 -6.34
CA THR A 139 -18.05 -8.76 -5.01
C THR A 139 -17.70 -10.24 -5.09
N LEU A 140 -18.10 -10.93 -6.16
CA LEU A 140 -17.92 -12.37 -6.35
C LEU A 140 -16.83 -12.71 -7.37
N ASP A 141 -16.14 -11.70 -7.90
CA ASP A 141 -15.15 -11.91 -8.94
C ASP A 141 -13.87 -12.49 -8.32
N PRO A 142 -13.39 -13.66 -8.78
CA PRO A 142 -12.12 -14.18 -8.31
C PRO A 142 -11.00 -13.24 -8.74
N VAL A 143 -10.16 -12.87 -7.78
CA VAL A 143 -8.93 -12.11 -8.04
C VAL A 143 -7.76 -12.94 -7.56
N HIS A 144 -6.96 -13.42 -8.51
CA HIS A 144 -5.71 -14.10 -8.22
C HIS A 144 -4.57 -13.08 -8.21
N LEU A 145 -3.79 -13.06 -7.13
CA LEU A 145 -2.59 -12.28 -6.98
C LEU A 145 -1.36 -13.18 -7.06
N ARG A 146 -0.37 -12.74 -7.83
CA ARG A 146 0.99 -13.28 -7.77
C ARG A 146 1.95 -12.14 -7.47
N VAL A 147 2.80 -12.32 -6.48
CA VAL A 147 3.82 -11.35 -6.09
C VAL A 147 5.17 -12.01 -6.15
N GLY A 148 6.10 -11.44 -6.90
CA GLY A 148 7.47 -11.90 -7.03
C GLY A 148 8.48 -10.78 -6.85
N PRO A 149 9.79 -11.08 -6.94
CA PRO A 149 10.84 -10.08 -6.81
C PRO A 149 10.79 -8.98 -7.87
N ASP A 150 10.33 -9.32 -9.07
CA ASP A 150 10.38 -8.44 -10.24
C ASP A 150 9.00 -8.02 -10.76
N GLU A 151 7.91 -8.51 -10.17
CA GLU A 151 6.57 -8.23 -10.65
C GLU A 151 5.45 -8.42 -9.63
N LEU A 152 4.33 -7.74 -9.89
CA LEU A 152 3.00 -8.00 -9.36
C LEU A 152 2.09 -8.38 -10.53
N ALA A 153 1.45 -9.55 -10.47
CA ALA A 153 0.40 -9.92 -11.41
C ALA A 153 -0.95 -9.97 -10.70
N VAL A 154 -1.95 -9.31 -11.30
CA VAL A 154 -3.35 -9.36 -10.88
C VAL A 154 -4.16 -9.98 -12.01
N THR A 155 -4.79 -11.12 -11.75
CA THR A 155 -5.66 -11.79 -12.72
C THR A 155 -7.10 -11.69 -12.26
N THR A 156 -7.93 -11.06 -13.10
CA THR A 156 -9.38 -11.00 -12.93
C THR A 156 -10.07 -11.84 -14.01
N THR A 157 -11.40 -11.82 -14.07
CA THR A 157 -12.19 -12.42 -15.15
C THR A 157 -11.87 -11.84 -16.53
N ASP A 158 -11.39 -10.59 -16.59
CA ASP A 158 -10.99 -9.91 -17.83
C ASP A 158 -9.58 -10.32 -18.31
N GLY A 159 -8.85 -11.10 -17.50
CA GLY A 159 -7.50 -11.57 -17.79
C GLY A 159 -6.42 -11.01 -16.84
N PRO A 160 -5.15 -11.35 -17.10
CA PRO A 160 -4.02 -10.92 -16.27
C PRO A 160 -3.53 -9.52 -16.66
N VAL A 161 -3.20 -8.72 -15.65
CA VAL A 161 -2.39 -7.49 -15.74
C VAL A 161 -1.10 -7.72 -14.94
N VAL A 162 0.05 -7.51 -15.58
CA VAL A 162 1.37 -7.75 -14.98
C VAL A 162 2.15 -6.45 -14.92
N GLU A 163 2.49 -6.04 -13.71
CA GLU A 163 3.27 -4.85 -13.43
C GLU A 163 4.68 -5.23 -13.02
N LYS A 164 5.64 -4.60 -13.68
CA LYS A 164 7.07 -4.86 -13.43
C LYS A 164 7.58 -4.00 -12.28
N LYS A 165 8.68 -4.45 -11.73
CA LYS A 165 9.45 -3.67 -10.76
C LYS A 165 9.93 -2.36 -11.38
N VAL A 166 9.78 -1.28 -10.64
CA VAL A 166 10.21 0.06 -11.03
C VAL A 166 11.30 0.59 -10.09
N PRO A 167 11.89 1.78 -10.32
CA PRO A 167 12.77 2.39 -9.33
C PRO A 167 11.99 2.99 -8.14
N LEU A 168 12.49 2.81 -6.92
CA LEU A 168 11.90 3.43 -5.73
C LEU A 168 12.65 4.74 -5.37
N PRO A 169 11.97 5.85 -5.06
CA PRO A 169 12.65 7.08 -4.66
C PRO A 169 13.35 6.96 -3.30
N ASP A 170 14.59 7.45 -3.19
CA ASP A 170 15.39 7.42 -1.94
C ASP A 170 14.67 7.99 -0.70
N ARG A 171 13.87 9.05 -0.90
CA ARG A 171 13.11 9.66 0.20
C ARG A 171 12.05 8.73 0.79
N TRP A 172 11.52 7.78 0.02
CA TRP A 172 10.58 6.78 0.54
C TRP A 172 11.29 5.75 1.42
N LEU A 173 12.49 5.32 1.03
CA LEU A 173 13.30 4.38 1.84
C LEU A 173 13.50 4.91 3.26
N ARG A 174 13.89 6.18 3.40
CA ARG A 174 14.01 6.84 4.70
C ARG A 174 12.65 6.98 5.39
N GLY A 175 11.62 7.40 4.65
CA GLY A 175 10.27 7.58 5.17
C GLY A 175 9.69 6.31 5.80
N PHE A 176 9.93 5.13 5.22
CA PHE A 176 9.43 3.87 5.79
C PHE A 176 9.98 3.65 7.20
N ALA A 177 11.30 3.81 7.40
CA ALA A 177 11.90 3.68 8.73
C ALA A 177 11.36 4.74 9.72
N GLU A 178 11.31 6.01 9.29
CA GLU A 178 10.84 7.11 10.13
C GLU A 178 9.37 6.95 10.54
N SER A 179 8.51 6.47 9.63
CA SER A 179 7.08 6.28 9.90
C SER A 179 6.82 5.26 11.03
N GLN A 180 7.62 4.20 11.10
CA GLN A 180 7.52 3.21 12.17
C GLN A 180 7.97 3.81 13.50
N VAL A 181 9.06 4.59 13.51
CA VAL A 181 9.56 5.26 14.73
C VAL A 181 8.56 6.30 15.25
N VAL A 182 8.01 7.14 14.36
CA VAL A 182 7.04 8.20 14.74
C VAL A 182 5.77 7.58 15.32
N SER A 183 5.26 6.51 14.71
CA SER A 183 4.01 5.87 15.15
C SER A 183 4.18 4.93 16.35
N ALA A 184 5.40 4.55 16.73
CA ALA A 184 5.66 3.64 17.84
C ALA A 184 5.09 4.15 19.19
N GLY A 185 5.08 5.47 19.39
CA GLY A 185 4.55 6.11 20.60
C GLY A 185 3.08 6.54 20.53
N PHE A 186 2.35 6.16 19.47
CA PHE A 186 0.96 6.58 19.31
C PHE A 186 0.02 5.71 20.15
N GLU A 187 -0.95 6.35 20.78
CA GLU A 187 -2.00 5.70 21.58
C GLU A 187 -3.32 5.69 20.81
N LEU A 188 -4.17 4.68 21.07
CA LEU A 188 -5.53 4.68 20.57
C LEU A 188 -6.33 5.82 21.24
N ARG A 189 -6.86 6.72 20.43
CA ARG A 189 -7.62 7.90 20.89
C ARG A 189 -9.12 7.74 20.70
N ALA A 190 -9.52 7.10 19.60
CA ALA A 190 -10.92 6.84 19.29
C ALA A 190 -11.07 5.55 18.49
N GLU A 191 -12.18 4.85 18.71
CA GLU A 191 -12.66 3.79 17.83
C GLU A 191 -14.12 4.08 17.46
N LEU A 192 -14.38 4.22 16.17
CA LEU A 192 -15.69 4.57 15.62
C LEU A 192 -16.25 3.34 14.90
N PRO A 193 -17.52 2.97 15.14
CA PRO A 193 -18.21 2.01 14.30
C PRO A 193 -18.28 2.46 12.83
N ALA A 194 -18.41 1.52 11.90
CA ALA A 194 -18.49 1.77 10.45
C ALA A 194 -19.37 2.98 10.06
N ALA A 195 -20.59 3.06 10.59
CA ALA A 195 -21.52 4.13 10.25
C ALA A 195 -21.01 5.52 10.66
N GLU A 196 -20.42 5.65 11.85
CA GLU A 196 -19.82 6.89 12.35
C GLU A 196 -18.52 7.22 11.62
N ALA A 197 -17.72 6.21 11.26
CA ALA A 197 -16.52 6.38 10.43
C ALA A 197 -16.88 6.98 9.04
N VAL A 198 -17.89 6.42 8.38
CA VAL A 198 -18.40 6.92 7.09
C VAL A 198 -18.92 8.35 7.24
N ARG A 199 -19.73 8.62 8.28
CA ARG A 199 -20.26 9.96 8.55
C ARG A 199 -19.12 10.98 8.77
N PHE A 200 -18.15 10.64 9.61
CA PHE A 200 -17.01 11.49 9.91
C PHE A 200 -16.19 11.79 8.66
N LEU A 201 -15.73 10.77 7.93
CA LEU A 201 -14.89 10.95 6.74
C LEU A 201 -15.61 11.69 5.61
N ARG A 202 -16.94 11.53 5.48
CA ARG A 202 -17.75 12.31 4.50
C ARG A 202 -17.97 13.76 4.91
N SER A 203 -17.86 14.09 6.19
CA SER A 203 -18.01 15.44 6.74
C SER A 203 -16.73 16.28 6.62
N LEU A 204 -15.57 15.63 6.38
CA LEU A 204 -14.31 16.34 6.25
C LEU A 204 -14.31 17.28 5.03
N PRO A 205 -13.69 18.46 5.14
CA PRO A 205 -13.49 19.36 4.01
C PRO A 205 -12.80 18.65 2.84
N ARG A 206 -13.30 18.86 1.63
CA ARG A 206 -12.77 18.23 0.39
C ARG A 206 -11.80 19.13 -0.40
N GLY A 207 -11.57 20.38 0.05
CA GLY A 207 -10.87 21.41 -0.72
C GLY A 207 -9.82 22.18 0.08
N GLY A 208 -8.77 22.63 -0.63
CA GLY A 208 -7.57 23.28 -0.13
C GLY A 208 -7.78 24.73 0.32
N GLY A 209 -8.53 24.92 1.40
CA GLY A 209 -8.35 26.12 2.21
C GLY A 209 -6.95 26.12 2.83
N ARG A 210 -6.35 27.31 3.04
CA ARG A 210 -5.21 27.49 3.95
C ARG A 210 -5.68 27.23 5.39
N GLY A 211 -6.10 26.02 5.69
CA GLY A 211 -6.59 25.60 6.99
C GLY A 211 -5.41 25.22 7.87
N GLY A 212 -5.23 25.93 8.99
CA GLY A 212 -4.30 25.50 10.03
C GLY A 212 -4.63 24.08 10.52
N ALA A 213 -3.73 23.52 11.34
CA ALA A 213 -3.95 22.21 11.95
C ALA A 213 -5.35 22.14 12.60
N SER A 214 -6.22 21.28 12.05
CA SER A 214 -7.50 20.99 12.68
C SER A 214 -7.26 19.92 13.75
N TRP A 215 -8.06 19.94 14.80
CA TRP A 215 -7.99 18.94 15.86
C TRP A 215 -9.29 18.19 15.91
N VAL A 216 -9.26 16.90 16.22
CA VAL A 216 -10.46 16.11 16.47
C VAL A 216 -10.37 15.46 17.83
N VAL A 217 -11.46 15.48 18.59
CA VAL A 217 -11.54 14.87 19.92
C VAL A 217 -12.68 13.85 19.94
N PRO A 218 -12.52 12.72 20.66
CA PRO A 218 -13.62 11.80 20.92
C PRO A 218 -14.82 12.53 21.54
N ALA A 219 -16.01 12.29 21.01
CA ALA A 219 -17.26 12.85 21.53
C ALA A 219 -18.39 11.83 21.34
N GLY A 220 -18.82 11.20 22.43
CA GLY A 220 -19.78 10.10 22.37
C GLY A 220 -19.25 8.93 21.52
N ARG A 221 -19.97 8.59 20.45
CA ARG A 221 -19.58 7.51 19.51
C ARG A 221 -18.81 7.99 18.27
N GLY A 222 -18.51 9.28 18.20
CA GLY A 222 -17.90 9.92 17.03
C GLY A 222 -16.73 10.84 17.38
N LEU A 223 -16.34 11.65 16.41
CA LEU A 223 -15.30 12.66 16.54
C LEU A 223 -15.89 14.04 16.31
N ARG A 224 -15.48 15.00 17.15
CA ARG A 224 -15.85 16.41 17.00
C ARG A 224 -14.61 17.24 16.66
N PRO A 225 -14.68 18.11 15.64
CA PRO A 225 -13.63 19.09 15.39
C PRO A 225 -13.45 20.05 16.57
N THR A 226 -12.22 20.47 16.81
CA THR A 226 -11.82 21.53 17.74
C THR A 226 -10.71 22.37 17.11
N THR A 227 -10.59 23.62 17.54
CA THR A 227 -9.59 24.57 17.03
C THR A 227 -8.33 24.60 17.89
N ARG A 228 -8.29 23.88 19.02
CA ARG A 228 -7.18 23.88 19.98
C ARG A 228 -6.78 22.44 20.38
N PRO A 229 -5.49 22.21 20.70
CA PRO A 229 -5.05 20.97 21.32
C PRO A 229 -5.62 20.87 22.73
N VAL A 230 -6.61 20.00 22.92
CA VAL A 230 -7.15 19.65 24.24
C VAL A 230 -6.70 18.23 24.59
N PRO A 231 -6.71 17.84 25.89
CA PRO A 231 -6.41 16.47 26.27
C PRO A 231 -7.25 15.46 25.45
N GLY A 232 -6.57 14.48 24.84
CA GLY A 232 -7.20 13.46 23.98
C GLY A 232 -7.49 13.90 22.54
N ALA A 233 -7.18 15.13 22.15
CA ALA A 233 -7.31 15.57 20.77
C ALA A 233 -6.21 14.98 19.87
N VAL A 234 -6.57 14.69 18.62
CA VAL A 234 -5.65 14.25 17.56
C VAL A 234 -5.52 15.37 16.55
N CYS A 235 -4.28 15.73 16.25
CA CYS A 235 -3.97 16.68 15.19
C CYS A 235 -4.30 16.04 13.83
N LEU A 236 -5.12 16.73 13.05
CA LEU A 236 -5.50 16.39 11.68
C LEU A 236 -5.11 17.55 10.76
N PRO A 237 -3.83 17.63 10.36
CA PRO A 237 -3.36 18.64 9.43
C PRO A 237 -3.81 18.28 8.02
N GLY A 238 -4.59 19.16 7.39
CA GLY A 238 -5.15 18.92 6.06
C GLY A 238 -6.10 17.73 5.99
N PRO A 239 -7.33 17.83 6.54
CA PRO A 239 -8.32 16.74 6.49
C PRO A 239 -8.60 16.20 5.08
N GLU A 240 -8.44 17.03 4.05
CA GLU A 240 -8.58 16.66 2.64
C GLU A 240 -7.62 15.54 2.22
N ARG A 241 -6.50 15.37 2.94
CA ARG A 241 -5.52 14.31 2.70
C ARG A 241 -6.07 12.91 2.94
N LEU A 242 -7.12 12.80 3.77
CA LEU A 242 -7.82 11.54 4.03
C LEU A 242 -8.79 11.12 2.93
N ALA A 243 -8.92 11.90 1.84
CA ALA A 243 -9.83 11.58 0.73
C ALA A 243 -9.59 10.20 0.11
N ALA A 244 -8.36 9.69 0.11
CA ALA A 244 -8.04 8.34 -0.39
C ALA A 244 -8.81 7.22 0.33
N LEU A 245 -9.18 7.42 1.61
CA LEU A 245 -9.97 6.47 2.38
C LEU A 245 -11.40 6.32 1.85
N GLN A 246 -11.90 7.24 1.03
CA GLN A 246 -13.26 7.16 0.48
C GLN A 246 -13.49 5.88 -0.33
N ARG A 247 -12.44 5.33 -0.97
CA ARG A 247 -12.52 4.06 -1.71
C ARG A 247 -12.88 2.87 -0.84
N VAL A 248 -12.37 2.83 0.39
CA VAL A 248 -12.52 1.70 1.31
C VAL A 248 -13.69 1.86 2.26
N LEU A 249 -14.33 3.03 2.32
CA LEU A 249 -15.40 3.34 3.27
C LEU A 249 -16.56 2.34 3.27
N ARG A 250 -16.95 1.84 2.08
CA ARG A 250 -18.05 0.86 1.97
C ARG A 250 -17.73 -0.50 2.60
N HIS A 251 -16.44 -0.80 2.78
CA HIS A 251 -15.91 -2.04 3.32
C HIS A 251 -15.45 -1.90 4.77
N ALA A 252 -15.48 -0.68 5.31
CA ALA A 252 -14.97 -0.41 6.65
C ALA A 252 -15.88 -1.02 7.72
N THR A 253 -15.29 -1.73 8.67
CA THR A 253 -15.99 -2.25 9.86
C THR A 253 -15.85 -1.30 11.07
N ALA A 254 -14.72 -0.60 11.15
CA ALA A 254 -14.44 0.42 12.15
C ALA A 254 -13.36 1.40 11.65
N LEU A 255 -13.26 2.55 12.32
CA LEU A 255 -12.14 3.49 12.18
C LEU A 255 -11.47 3.65 13.54
N ARG A 256 -10.17 3.34 13.61
CA ARG A 256 -9.33 3.61 14.78
C ARG A 256 -8.46 4.82 14.51
N VAL A 257 -8.46 5.77 15.44
CA VAL A 257 -7.65 6.98 15.35
C VAL A 257 -6.57 6.91 16.43
N TYR A 258 -5.34 7.05 15.98
CA TYR A 258 -4.15 7.03 16.83
C TYR A 258 -3.47 8.40 16.81
N GLY A 259 -2.84 8.77 17.91
CA GLY A 259 -2.07 10.01 17.99
C GLY A 259 -1.11 10.01 19.17
N PRO A 260 -0.11 10.90 19.14
CA PRO A 260 0.86 11.02 20.24
C PRO A 260 0.18 11.47 21.53
N GLY A 261 0.85 11.27 22.67
CA GLY A 261 0.53 11.94 23.93
C GLY A 261 0.44 13.45 23.73
N VAL A 262 -0.75 14.04 23.85
CA VAL A 262 -0.87 15.51 23.93
C VAL A 262 -0.74 15.90 25.39
N SER A 263 0.49 16.16 25.83
CA SER A 263 0.74 16.86 27.09
C SER A 263 0.18 18.27 26.93
N GLY A 264 -0.84 18.61 27.70
CA GLY A 264 -1.43 19.95 27.70
C GLY A 264 -0.44 20.98 28.25
N THR A 265 0.47 21.45 27.41
CA THR A 265 1.26 22.66 27.66
C THR A 265 1.06 23.55 26.45
N GLY A 266 0.36 24.65 26.67
CA GLY A 266 -0.08 25.63 25.67
C GLY A 266 1.03 26.45 25.03
#